data_AF-A0A1C4PG93-F1
#
_entry.id   AF-A0A1C4PG93-F1
#
_cell.length_a   1.000
_cell.length_b   1.000
_cell.length_c   1.000
_cell.angle_alpha   90.00
_cell.angle_beta   90.00
_cell.angle_gamma   90.00
#
_symmetry.space_group_name_H-M   'P 1'
#
loop_
_entity.id
_entity.type
_entity.pdbx_description
1 polymer ?
#
loop_
_entity_poly.entity_id
_entity_poly.type
_entity_poly.pdbx_seq_one_letter_code
_entity_poly.pdbx_strand_id
1 'polypeptide(L)'
;APRRGEIWWADVPFEDEPGSKDRPCLVVSVRGRTARVAKITSRHHVELPGVVPLPAGTVDDAAGRQSYLETRELRHVPLSAFRRRAGSLDPREMKSLKLS
;
A
#
# COMPACT_ATOMS: atom_id res chain seq x y z
N ALA A 1 14.16 8.01 -1.06
CA ALA A 1 12.79 8.29 -1.53
C ALA A 1 12.10 6.97 -1.87
N PRO A 2 10.77 6.88 -1.75
CA PRO A 2 10.01 5.68 -2.09
C PRO A 2 10.23 5.23 -3.53
N ARG A 3 10.25 3.91 -3.76
CA ARG A 3 10.37 3.32 -5.10
C ARG A 3 9.26 2.31 -5.35
N ARG A 4 8.96 2.07 -6.63
CA ARG A 4 8.02 1.03 -7.06
C ARG A 4 8.37 -0.32 -6.40
N GLY A 5 7.35 -1.01 -5.91
CA GLY A 5 7.46 -2.29 -5.21
C GLY A 5 7.78 -2.17 -3.73
N GLU A 6 8.16 -1.00 -3.23
CA GLU A 6 8.38 -0.81 -1.79
C GLU A 6 7.08 -0.60 -1.04
N ILE A 7 7.04 -1.12 0.19
CA ILE A 7 5.97 -0.89 1.15
C ILE A 7 6.43 0.16 2.15
N TRP A 8 5.59 1.16 2.37
CA TRP A 8 5.89 2.29 3.23
C TRP A 8 4.70 2.63 4.12
N TRP A 9 5.01 3.10 5.32
CA TRP A 9 4.07 3.88 6.11
C TRP A 9 4.05 5.32 5.62
N ALA A 10 2.86 5.81 5.31
CA ALA A 10 2.64 7.16 4.82
C ALA A 10 1.28 7.68 5.30
N ASP A 11 1.11 9.00 5.25
CA ASP A 11 -0.21 9.60 5.41
C ASP A 11 -1.02 9.44 4.11
N VAL A 12 -1.95 8.48 4.11
CA VAL A 12 -2.71 8.07 2.92
C VAL A 12 -4.15 8.58 3.00
N PRO A 13 -4.66 9.30 1.99
CA PRO A 13 -6.03 9.81 1.98
C PRO A 13 -7.12 8.72 2.06
N PHE A 14 -8.28 9.05 2.64
CA PHE A 14 -9.50 8.23 2.55
C PHE A 14 -10.20 8.39 1.19
N GLU A 15 -11.09 7.46 0.86
CA GLU A 15 -11.63 7.27 -0.50
C GLU A 15 -12.66 8.31 -0.85
N ASP A 16 -13.76 8.27 -0.11
CA ASP A 16 -14.93 9.09 -0.36
C ASP A 16 -15.12 10.13 0.74
N GLU A 17 -14.16 10.24 1.66
CA GLU A 17 -14.26 11.10 2.83
C GLU A 17 -13.01 12.00 2.95
N PRO A 18 -13.18 13.24 3.44
CA PRO A 18 -12.06 14.09 3.81
C PRO A 18 -11.14 13.42 4.83
N GLY A 19 -9.84 13.67 4.70
CA GLY A 19 -8.83 13.24 5.65
C GLY A 19 -7.95 12.11 5.15
N SER A 20 -7.08 11.68 6.05
CA SER A 20 -6.03 10.72 5.79
C SER A 20 -5.72 9.93 7.05
N LYS A 21 -5.00 8.83 6.87
CA LYS A 21 -4.48 8.06 7.99
C LYS A 21 -3.09 7.55 7.67
N ASP A 22 -2.27 7.52 8.71
CA ASP A 22 -1.01 6.79 8.68
C ASP A 22 -1.24 5.29 8.49
N ARG A 23 -0.84 4.77 7.33
CA ARG A 23 -1.10 3.40 6.91
C ARG A 23 0.06 2.84 6.09
N PRO A 24 0.28 1.51 6.13
CA PRO A 24 1.13 0.86 5.16
C PRO A 24 0.49 0.94 3.78
N CYS A 25 1.32 1.14 2.76
CA CYS A 25 0.90 1.17 1.36
C CYS A 25 2.02 0.66 0.44
N LEU A 26 1.65 0.02 -0.65
CA LEU A 26 2.56 -0.42 -1.70
C LEU A 26 2.72 0.69 -2.73
N VAL A 27 3.95 1.09 -3.03
CA VAL A 27 4.26 2.03 -4.10
C VAL A 27 4.13 1.34 -5.45
N VAL A 28 3.16 1.74 -6.26
CA VAL A 28 2.93 1.20 -7.60
C VAL A 28 3.75 1.97 -8.64
N SER A 29 3.83 3.29 -8.52
CA SER A 29 4.66 4.12 -9.40
C SER A 29 5.03 5.43 -8.73
N VAL A 30 6.11 6.06 -9.19
CA VAL A 30 6.55 7.39 -8.74
C VAL A 30 6.67 8.29 -9.96
N ARG A 31 6.07 9.49 -9.89
CA ARG A 31 6.11 10.50 -10.95
C ARG A 31 6.30 11.88 -10.32
N GLY A 32 7.42 12.53 -10.60
CA GLY A 32 7.77 13.81 -9.99
C GLY A 32 7.82 13.73 -8.46
N ARG A 33 7.01 14.53 -7.78
CA ARG A 33 6.94 14.61 -6.31
C ARG A 33 5.79 13.80 -5.71
N THR A 34 5.19 12.90 -6.48
CA THR A 34 4.02 12.11 -6.06
C THR A 34 4.21 10.63 -6.41
N ALA A 35 3.68 9.75 -5.58
CA ALA A 35 3.59 8.32 -5.83
C ALA A 35 2.13 7.89 -6.00
N ARG A 36 1.88 6.90 -6.87
CA ARG A 36 0.64 6.13 -6.87
C ARG A 36 0.83 4.94 -5.93
N VAL A 37 -0.08 4.75 -4.98
CA VAL A 37 0.03 3.69 -3.96
C VAL A 37 -1.25 2.86 -3.86
N ALA A 38 -1.11 1.57 -3.56
CA ALA A 38 -2.21 0.71 -3.13
C ALA A 38 -2.25 0.67 -1.59
N LYS A 39 -3.43 0.81 -0.99
CA LYS A 39 -3.61 0.77 0.47
C LYS A 39 -3.34 -0.66 0.99
N ILE A 40 -2.78 -0.75 2.20
CA ILE A 40 -2.74 -1.99 2.96
C ILE A 40 -3.54 -1.81 4.25
N THR A 41 -4.38 -2.80 4.57
CA THR A 41 -5.28 -2.78 5.72
C THR A 41 -5.18 -4.08 6.51
N SER A 42 -5.39 -4.00 7.83
CA SER A 42 -5.61 -5.17 8.67
C SER A 42 -7.10 -5.51 8.84
N ARG A 43 -8.01 -4.73 8.22
CA ARG A 43 -9.45 -5.02 8.24
C ARG A 43 -9.76 -6.09 7.20
N HIS A 44 -10.51 -7.10 7.63
CA HIS A 44 -10.88 -8.23 6.80
C HIS A 44 -11.99 -7.84 5.82
N HIS A 45 -11.62 -7.48 4.59
CA HIS A 45 -12.56 -7.15 3.51
C HIS A 45 -12.40 -8.11 2.31
N VAL A 46 -12.04 -9.38 2.54
CA VAL A 46 -11.70 -10.34 1.46
C VAL A 46 -12.85 -10.61 0.48
N GLU A 47 -14.09 -10.28 0.88
CA GLU A 47 -15.27 -10.41 0.04
C GLU A 47 -15.32 -9.34 -1.07
N LEU A 48 -14.56 -8.26 -0.93
CA LEU A 48 -14.48 -7.21 -1.94
C LEU A 48 -13.48 -7.59 -3.06
N PRO A 49 -13.85 -7.40 -4.34
CA PRO A 49 -12.93 -7.63 -5.45
C PRO A 49 -11.63 -6.84 -5.30
N GLY A 50 -10.50 -7.52 -5.54
CA GLY A 50 -9.18 -6.89 -5.53
C GLY A 50 -8.54 -6.70 -4.15
N VAL A 51 -9.12 -7.28 -3.10
CA VAL A 51 -8.50 -7.43 -1.78
C VAL A 51 -7.70 -8.73 -1.75
N VAL A 52 -6.39 -8.63 -1.61
CA VAL A 52 -5.47 -9.79 -1.67
C VAL A 52 -4.73 -9.96 -0.34
N PRO A 53 -4.72 -11.15 0.28
CA PRO A 53 -3.92 -11.38 1.48
C PRO A 53 -2.43 -11.27 1.16
N LEU A 54 -1.70 -10.56 2.01
CA LEU A 54 -0.25 -10.49 1.95
C LEU A 54 0.37 -11.59 2.83
N PRO A 55 1.54 -12.14 2.46
CA PRO A 55 2.29 -13.02 3.34
C PRO A 55 2.53 -12.39 4.72
N ALA A 56 2.53 -13.19 5.78
CA ALA A 56 2.88 -12.71 7.12
C ALA A 56 4.29 -12.07 7.11
N GLY A 57 4.47 -10.97 7.85
CA GLY A 57 5.73 -10.23 7.90
C GLY A 57 5.98 -9.28 6.72
N THR A 58 5.08 -9.20 5.72
CA THR A 58 5.18 -8.24 4.61
C THR A 58 5.11 -6.78 5.09
N VAL A 59 4.31 -6.55 6.14
CA VAL A 59 4.24 -5.28 6.86
C VAL A 59 4.79 -5.50 8.25
N ASP A 60 5.60 -4.55 8.73
CA ASP A 60 6.09 -4.47 10.10
C ASP A 60 5.00 -3.98 11.08
N ASP A 61 3.83 -4.62 11.02
CA ASP A 61 2.74 -4.44 11.98
C ASP A 61 3.11 -5.12 13.30
N ALA A 62 3.23 -4.32 14.37
CA ALA A 62 3.65 -4.78 15.69
C ALA A 62 2.74 -5.88 16.27
N ALA A 63 1.48 -5.95 15.85
CA ALA A 63 0.54 -6.98 16.29
C ALA A 63 0.55 -8.26 15.43
N GLY A 64 1.37 -8.32 14.38
CA GLY A 64 1.49 -9.49 13.50
C GLY A 64 0.19 -9.88 12.78
N ARG A 65 -0.74 -8.94 12.60
CA ARG A 65 -2.05 -9.23 11.99
C ARG A 65 -1.89 -9.54 10.51
N GLN A 66 -2.77 -10.42 10.02
CA GLN A 66 -2.95 -10.62 8.59
C GLN A 66 -3.27 -9.26 7.92
N SER A 67 -2.53 -8.95 6.86
CA SER A 67 -2.68 -7.71 6.10
C SER A 67 -3.20 -8.01 4.70
N TYR A 68 -3.93 -7.06 4.14
CA TYR A 68 -4.56 -7.17 2.84
C TYR A 68 -4.21 -5.97 1.98
N LEU A 69 -3.83 -6.23 0.74
CA LEU A 69 -3.58 -5.22 -0.28
C LEU A 69 -4.87 -4.93 -1.06
N GLU A 70 -5.26 -3.67 -1.13
CA GLU A 70 -6.40 -3.21 -1.92
C GLU A 70 -5.91 -2.71 -3.29
N THR A 71 -6.12 -3.51 -4.34
CA THR A 71 -5.50 -3.30 -5.67
C THR A 71 -6.31 -2.42 -6.63
N ARG A 72 -7.60 -2.19 -6.35
CA ARG A 72 -8.50 -1.46 -7.25
C ARG A 72 -8.35 0.05 -7.17
N GLU A 73 -8.13 0.59 -5.97
CA GLU A 73 -8.23 2.03 -5.71
C GLU A 73 -6.88 2.60 -5.29
N LEU A 74 -6.13 3.07 -6.29
CA LEU A 74 -4.80 3.65 -6.09
C LEU A 74 -4.86 5.11 -5.68
N ARG A 75 -4.01 5.51 -4.74
CA ARG A 75 -3.97 6.88 -4.20
C ARG A 75 -2.73 7.63 -4.64
N HIS A 76 -2.90 8.94 -4.84
CA HIS A 76 -1.79 9.84 -5.05
C HIS A 76 -1.31 10.35 -3.69
N VAL A 77 -0.06 10.06 -3.35
CA VAL A 77 0.56 10.45 -2.09
C VAL A 77 1.80 11.29 -2.39
N PRO A 78 1.92 12.51 -1.84
CA PRO A 78 3.13 13.31 -2.02
C PRO A 78 4.31 12.61 -1.35
N LEU A 79 5.50 12.65 -1.97
CA LEU A 79 6.68 11.95 -1.43
C LEU A 79 7.07 12.42 -0.02
N SER A 80 6.68 13.63 0.37
CA SER A 80 6.88 14.18 1.72
C SER A 80 5.99 13.54 2.80
N ALA A 81 4.93 12.84 2.41
CA ALA A 81 4.04 12.12 3.35
C ALA A 81 4.54 10.72 3.71
N PHE A 82 5.60 10.23 3.04
CA PHE A 82 6.21 8.94 3.34
C PHE A 82 7.14 9.05 4.54
N ARG A 83 7.01 8.12 5.49
CA ARG A 83 7.73 8.17 6.77
C ARG A 83 8.79 7.09 6.87
N ARG A 84 8.39 5.82 6.89
CA ARG A 84 9.31 4.67 7.05
C ARG A 84 8.99 3.55 6.06
N ARG A 85 10.05 2.91 5.55
CA ARG A 85 9.93 1.71 4.71
C ARG A 85 9.66 0.50 5.61
N ALA A 86 8.64 -0.28 5.26
CA ALA A 86 8.25 -1.50 5.97
C ALA A 86 8.73 -2.77 5.27
N GLY A 87 8.83 -2.75 3.93
CA GLY A 87 9.13 -3.95 3.17
C GLY A 87 9.12 -3.71 1.66
N SER A 88 8.95 -4.78 0.90
CA SER A 88 8.79 -4.75 -0.55
C SER A 88 8.08 -6.00 -1.07
N LEU A 89 7.42 -5.87 -2.22
CA LEU A 89 6.94 -6.97 -3.03
C LEU A 89 7.82 -7.11 -4.28
N ASP A 90 8.04 -8.36 -4.71
CA ASP A 90 8.80 -8.64 -5.91
C ASP A 90 8.02 -8.17 -7.16
N PRO A 91 8.71 -7.68 -8.21
CA PRO A 91 8.05 -7.28 -9.47
C PRO A 91 7.14 -8.35 -10.09
N ARG A 92 7.46 -9.65 -9.92
CA ARG A 92 6.62 -10.76 -10.39
C ARG A 92 5.31 -10.84 -9.64
N GLU A 93 5.32 -10.63 -8.33
CA GLU A 93 4.12 -10.55 -7.50
C GLU A 93 3.28 -9.33 -7.89
N MET A 94 3.91 -8.17 -8.10
CA MET A 94 3.19 -6.99 -8.59
C MET A 94 2.50 -7.24 -9.93
N LYS A 95 3.14 -7.99 -10.84
CA LYS A 95 2.58 -8.34 -12.14
C LYS A 95 1.39 -9.28 -12.02
N SER A 96 1.44 -10.29 -11.15
CA SER A 96 0.31 -11.21 -10.92
C SER A 96 -0.90 -10.48 -10.34
N LEU A 97 -0.66 -9.43 -9.55
CA LEU A 97 -1.67 -8.53 -9.00
C LEU A 97 -2.20 -7.49 -10.01
N LYS A 98 -1.73 -7.51 -11.26
CA LYS A 98 -2.05 -6.52 -12.31
C LYS A 98 -1.71 -5.07 -11.92
N LEU A 99 -0.71 -4.89 -11.05
CA LEU A 99 -0.19 -3.58 -10.63
C LEU A 99 0.99 -3.14 -11.51
N SER A 100 0.92 -3.37 -12.82
CA SER A 100 1.95 -3.01 -13.81
C SER A 100 1.86 -1.55 -14.22
#